data_AF-A0A2R6KHL5-F1
#
_entry.id   AF-A0A2R6KHL5-F1
#
_cell.length_a   1.000
_cell.length_b   1.000
_cell.length_c   1.000
_cell.angle_alpha   90.00
_cell.angle_beta   90.00
_cell.angle_gamma   90.00
#
_symmetry.space_group_name_H-M   'P 1'
#
loop_
_entity.id
_entity.type
_entity.pdbx_description
1 polymer ?
#
loop_
_entity_poly.entity_id
_entity_poly.type
_entity_poly.pdbx_seq_one_letter_code
_entity_poly.pdbx_strand_id
1 'polypeptide(L)'
;MSTEDQRDEEARTAQTVGQLVKYSREVNQSDTVDEVGTYALEATFHVMEGHPAPAIVEVRGDDLQVIESMSPEVSVGEAPTTLERRAYETGRTVVVPSGGVTVEYGAENTTVLTPAESGLESDAALAIAVSSVYGDAEGDTGVILSVQWQSLETVAEHHVRPLEYLADHVATAINNIRSRERLERARNDLATRTELLEMYDSLLRHDLGNDLQIISGYASALAAELDDGQSAEYAETIDRTARGAAEL
;
A
#
# COMPACT_ATOMS: atom_id res chain seq x y z
N MET A 1 -23.02 -29.34 -22.55
CA MET A 1 -22.32 -28.31 -23.36
C MET A 1 -21.86 -28.93 -24.66
N SER A 2 -22.28 -28.34 -25.77
CA SER A 2 -21.75 -28.69 -27.08
C SER A 2 -20.39 -28.01 -27.28
N THR A 3 -19.56 -28.52 -28.20
CA THR A 3 -18.24 -27.92 -28.51
C THR A 3 -18.34 -26.47 -29.04
N GLU A 4 -19.51 -26.07 -29.55
CA GLU A 4 -19.79 -24.68 -29.94
C GLU A 4 -20.01 -23.77 -28.72
N ASP A 5 -20.76 -24.20 -27.69
CA ASP A 5 -20.98 -23.40 -26.47
C ASP A 5 -19.67 -23.07 -25.75
N GLN A 6 -18.74 -24.05 -25.68
CA GLN A 6 -17.42 -23.86 -25.07
C GLN A 6 -16.58 -22.82 -25.81
N ARG A 7 -16.63 -22.82 -27.15
CA ARG A 7 -15.88 -21.86 -27.97
C ARG A 7 -16.42 -20.43 -27.81
N ASP A 8 -17.73 -20.29 -27.67
CA ASP A 8 -18.37 -19.00 -27.47
C ASP A 8 -18.08 -18.42 -26.07
N GLU A 9 -17.96 -19.26 -25.04
CA GLU A 9 -17.52 -18.84 -23.70
C GLU A 9 -16.05 -18.42 -23.67
N GLU A 10 -15.16 -19.19 -24.29
CA GLU A 10 -13.74 -18.85 -24.38
C GLU A 10 -13.54 -17.51 -25.13
N ALA A 11 -14.30 -17.29 -26.21
CA ALA A 11 -14.25 -16.04 -26.97
C ALA A 11 -14.72 -14.83 -26.15
N ARG A 12 -15.82 -14.97 -25.39
CA ARG A 12 -16.30 -13.92 -24.48
C ARG A 12 -15.30 -13.60 -23.39
N THR A 13 -14.76 -14.63 -22.74
CA THR A 13 -13.71 -14.46 -21.72
C THR A 13 -12.50 -13.71 -22.29
N ALA A 14 -12.01 -14.12 -23.47
CA ALA A 14 -10.88 -13.47 -24.13
C ALA A 14 -11.16 -12.02 -24.51
N GLN A 15 -12.40 -11.69 -24.92
CA GLN A 15 -12.80 -10.32 -25.23
C GLN A 15 -12.79 -9.43 -23.98
N THR A 16 -13.40 -9.89 -22.88
CA THR A 16 -13.45 -9.17 -21.61
C THR A 16 -12.05 -8.96 -21.04
N VAL A 17 -11.21 -10.01 -21.03
CA VAL A 17 -9.80 -9.90 -20.61
C VAL A 17 -9.04 -8.93 -21.52
N GLY A 18 -9.26 -8.97 -22.84
CA GLY A 18 -8.62 -8.05 -23.79
C GLY A 18 -8.95 -6.58 -23.52
N GLN A 19 -10.18 -6.27 -23.09
CA GLN A 19 -10.55 -4.92 -22.65
C GLN A 19 -9.92 -4.57 -21.30
N LEU A 20 -9.88 -5.50 -20.35
CA LEU A 20 -9.22 -5.31 -19.06
C LEU A 20 -7.71 -5.08 -19.18
N VAL A 21 -7.04 -5.64 -20.18
CA VAL A 21 -5.60 -5.37 -20.44
C VAL A 21 -5.35 -3.87 -20.64
N LYS A 22 -6.28 -3.15 -21.28
CA LYS A 22 -6.15 -1.70 -21.45
C LYS A 22 -6.18 -1.00 -20.09
N TYR A 23 -7.13 -1.36 -19.24
CA TYR A 23 -7.24 -0.80 -17.88
C TYR A 23 -6.09 -1.22 -16.97
N SER A 24 -5.61 -2.46 -17.07
CA SER A 24 -4.43 -2.97 -16.35
C SER A 24 -3.19 -2.10 -16.65
N ARG A 25 -3.03 -1.60 -17.88
CA ARG A 25 -1.94 -0.66 -18.17
C ARG A 25 -2.07 0.65 -17.40
N GLU A 26 -3.27 1.24 -17.35
CA GLU A 26 -3.52 2.48 -16.60
C GLU A 26 -3.32 2.26 -15.09
N VAL A 27 -3.82 1.15 -14.56
CA VAL A 27 -3.61 0.71 -13.16
C VAL A 27 -2.12 0.59 -12.83
N ASN A 28 -1.32 -0.05 -13.69
CA ASN A 28 0.12 -0.22 -13.44
C ASN A 28 0.95 1.08 -13.64
N GLN A 29 0.39 2.09 -14.31
CA GLN A 29 1.03 3.39 -14.53
C GLN A 29 0.58 4.45 -13.51
N SER A 30 -0.36 4.11 -12.65
CA SER A 30 -0.88 5.01 -11.61
C SER A 30 0.20 5.35 -10.58
N ASP A 31 0.16 6.57 -10.08
CA ASP A 31 1.13 7.04 -9.09
C ASP A 31 0.62 6.90 -7.66
N THR A 32 -0.70 6.86 -7.50
CA THR A 32 -1.38 6.79 -6.21
C THR A 32 -2.34 5.60 -6.12
N VAL A 33 -2.63 5.16 -4.90
CA VAL A 33 -3.60 4.07 -4.64
C VAL A 33 -5.02 4.48 -5.06
N ASP A 34 -5.38 5.75 -4.88
CA ASP A 34 -6.69 6.28 -5.25
C ASP A 34 -6.93 6.19 -6.77
N GLU A 35 -5.92 6.50 -7.58
CA GLU A 35 -5.97 6.34 -9.05
C GLU A 35 -6.16 4.87 -9.45
N VAL A 36 -5.41 3.96 -8.83
CA VAL A 36 -5.55 2.52 -9.08
C VAL A 36 -6.97 2.06 -8.79
N GLY A 37 -7.51 2.46 -7.63
CA GLY A 37 -8.87 2.14 -7.22
C GLY A 37 -9.89 2.66 -8.24
N THR A 38 -9.80 3.93 -8.60
CA THR A 38 -10.68 4.58 -9.60
C THR A 38 -10.70 3.81 -10.92
N TYR A 39 -9.53 3.53 -11.50
CA TYR A 39 -9.46 2.80 -12.78
C TYR A 39 -10.00 1.37 -12.68
N ALA A 40 -9.79 0.69 -11.55
CA ALA A 40 -10.30 -0.65 -11.34
C ALA A 40 -11.83 -0.67 -11.19
N LEU A 41 -12.43 0.31 -10.51
CA LEU A 41 -13.88 0.45 -10.45
C LEU A 41 -14.46 0.71 -11.85
N GLU A 42 -13.87 1.65 -12.61
CA GLU A 42 -14.29 1.96 -13.98
C GLU A 42 -14.17 0.75 -14.91
N ALA A 43 -13.05 0.03 -14.84
CA ALA A 43 -12.82 -1.18 -15.62
C ALA A 43 -13.93 -2.21 -15.35
N THR A 44 -14.22 -2.45 -14.07
CA THR A 44 -15.20 -3.44 -13.66
C THR A 44 -16.61 -3.04 -14.10
N PHE A 45 -16.98 -1.77 -13.90
CA PHE A 45 -18.31 -1.28 -14.28
C PHE A 45 -18.52 -1.28 -15.81
N HIS A 46 -17.50 -0.94 -16.61
CA HIS A 46 -17.65 -0.79 -18.06
C HIS A 46 -17.38 -2.06 -18.88
N VAL A 47 -16.53 -2.95 -18.38
CA VAL A 47 -16.08 -4.13 -19.14
C VAL A 47 -16.89 -5.37 -18.78
N MET A 48 -17.42 -5.45 -17.56
CA MET A 48 -18.20 -6.60 -17.13
C MET A 48 -19.65 -6.50 -17.62
N GLU A 49 -20.20 -7.65 -18.03
CA GLU A 49 -21.61 -7.75 -18.39
C GLU A 49 -22.50 -7.32 -17.21
N GLY A 50 -23.57 -6.58 -17.49
CA GLY A 50 -24.52 -6.16 -16.46
C GLY A 50 -24.07 -4.99 -15.57
N HIS A 51 -22.89 -4.42 -15.82
CA HIS A 51 -22.35 -3.24 -15.12
C HIS A 51 -22.44 -3.36 -13.59
N PRO A 52 -21.79 -4.37 -13.00
CA PRO A 52 -21.83 -4.59 -11.55
C PRO A 52 -21.26 -3.40 -10.79
N ALA A 53 -21.65 -3.25 -9.53
CA ALA A 53 -21.08 -2.29 -8.60
C ALA A 53 -19.84 -2.89 -7.92
N PRO A 54 -18.62 -2.43 -8.24
CA PRO A 54 -17.40 -2.89 -7.60
C PRO A 54 -17.10 -2.19 -6.27
N ALA A 55 -16.32 -2.84 -5.42
CA ALA A 55 -15.61 -2.25 -4.30
C ALA A 55 -14.26 -2.94 -4.09
N ILE A 56 -13.30 -2.21 -3.55
CA ILE A 56 -11.92 -2.67 -3.36
C ILE A 56 -11.54 -2.48 -1.89
N VAL A 57 -11.12 -3.57 -1.28
CA VAL A 57 -10.56 -3.59 0.07
C VAL A 57 -9.05 -3.80 -0.04
N GLU A 58 -8.28 -2.90 0.57
CA GLU A 58 -6.84 -3.09 0.72
C GLU A 58 -6.56 -3.90 1.99
N VAL A 59 -5.63 -4.85 1.87
CA VAL A 59 -5.16 -5.69 2.98
C VAL A 59 -3.73 -5.28 3.33
N ARG A 60 -3.50 -4.98 4.61
CA ARG A 60 -2.16 -4.70 5.17
C ARG A 60 -2.01 -5.29 6.57
N GLY A 61 -1.28 -6.39 6.68
CA GLY A 61 -1.25 -7.19 7.89
C GLY A 61 -2.67 -7.60 8.26
N ASP A 62 -3.08 -7.33 9.49
CA ASP A 62 -4.44 -7.58 9.99
C ASP A 62 -5.43 -6.43 9.70
N ASP A 63 -4.99 -5.35 9.05
CA ASP A 63 -5.81 -4.19 8.72
C ASP A 63 -6.44 -4.35 7.33
N LEU A 64 -7.77 -4.39 7.30
CA LEU A 64 -8.56 -4.47 6.08
C LEU A 64 -9.45 -3.25 6.01
N GLN A 65 -9.29 -2.46 4.94
CA GLN A 65 -10.05 -1.22 4.77
C GLN A 65 -10.52 -1.06 3.34
N VAL A 66 -11.76 -0.61 3.18
CA VAL A 66 -12.30 -0.23 1.86
C VAL A 66 -11.58 1.02 1.39
N ILE A 67 -10.90 0.94 0.25
CA ILE A 67 -10.19 2.08 -0.34
C ILE A 67 -11.03 2.78 -1.40
N GLU A 68 -11.85 2.04 -2.14
CA GLU A 68 -12.70 2.58 -3.19
C GLU A 68 -13.97 1.73 -3.34
N SER A 69 -15.11 2.37 -3.62
CA SER A 69 -16.39 1.67 -3.74
C SER A 69 -17.40 2.40 -4.64
N MET A 70 -18.05 1.63 -5.51
CA MET A 70 -19.30 1.98 -6.17
C MET A 70 -20.50 1.18 -5.61
N SER A 71 -20.26 0.28 -4.66
CA SER A 71 -21.34 -0.45 -4.00
C SER A 71 -22.11 0.48 -3.05
N PRO A 72 -23.45 0.44 -3.05
CA PRO A 72 -24.26 1.23 -2.12
C PRO A 72 -24.17 0.71 -0.68
N GLU A 73 -23.68 -0.51 -0.47
CA GLU A 73 -23.62 -1.18 0.84
C GLU A 73 -22.28 -0.96 1.55
N VAL A 74 -21.27 -0.44 0.84
CA VAL A 74 -19.89 -0.37 1.31
C VAL A 74 -19.33 1.04 1.12
N SER A 75 -18.91 1.69 2.21
CA SER A 75 -18.34 3.03 2.14
C SER A 75 -16.81 3.03 2.24
N VAL A 76 -16.17 3.97 1.56
CA VAL A 76 -14.73 4.18 1.64
C VAL A 76 -14.31 4.49 3.09
N GLY A 77 -13.24 3.85 3.54
CA GLY A 77 -12.70 3.97 4.89
C GLY A 77 -13.33 3.03 5.92
N GLU A 78 -14.40 2.33 5.59
CA GLU A 78 -15.04 1.35 6.49
C GLU A 78 -14.35 -0.02 6.44
N ALA A 79 -14.70 -0.85 7.42
CA ALA A 79 -14.26 -2.24 7.47
C ALA A 79 -14.94 -3.08 6.37
N PRO A 80 -14.31 -4.16 5.89
CA PRO A 80 -14.93 -5.08 4.93
C PRO A 80 -16.20 -5.71 5.48
N THR A 81 -17.10 -6.09 4.57
CA THR A 81 -18.28 -6.89 4.90
C THR A 81 -17.88 -8.34 5.20
N THR A 82 -18.88 -9.17 5.54
CA THR A 82 -18.69 -10.61 5.74
C THR A 82 -18.15 -11.30 4.49
N LEU A 83 -18.48 -10.81 3.29
CA LEU A 83 -18.05 -11.40 2.03
C LEU A 83 -16.56 -11.19 1.77
N GLU A 84 -16.07 -9.95 1.85
CA GLU A 84 -14.64 -9.69 1.61
C GLU A 84 -13.81 -10.35 2.70
N ARG A 85 -14.25 -10.28 3.96
CA ARG A 85 -13.57 -10.97 5.07
C ARG A 85 -13.46 -12.48 4.81
N ARG A 86 -14.50 -13.10 4.27
CA ARG A 86 -14.48 -14.53 3.92
C ARG A 86 -13.49 -14.84 2.80
N ALA A 87 -13.43 -14.00 1.77
CA ALA A 87 -12.47 -14.13 0.69
C ALA A 87 -11.03 -14.04 1.21
N TYR A 88 -10.75 -13.08 2.09
CA TYR A 88 -9.46 -12.96 2.79
C TYR A 88 -9.10 -14.21 3.58
N GLU A 89 -9.98 -14.65 4.50
CA GLU A 89 -9.73 -15.78 5.39
C GLU A 89 -9.50 -17.10 4.63
N THR A 90 -10.17 -17.27 3.49
CA THR A 90 -10.08 -18.50 2.70
C THR A 90 -9.01 -18.44 1.61
N GLY A 91 -8.57 -17.25 1.22
CA GLY A 91 -7.71 -17.02 0.05
C GLY A 91 -8.37 -17.43 -1.27
N ARG A 92 -9.70 -17.56 -1.30
CA ARG A 92 -10.47 -18.09 -2.42
C ARG A 92 -11.41 -17.03 -2.99
N THR A 93 -11.79 -17.23 -4.24
CA THR A 93 -12.91 -16.51 -4.84
C THR A 93 -14.21 -17.00 -4.20
N VAL A 94 -14.99 -16.10 -3.62
CA VAL A 94 -16.28 -16.40 -2.98
C VAL A 94 -17.41 -15.90 -3.88
N VAL A 95 -18.37 -16.76 -4.19
CA VAL A 95 -19.51 -16.46 -5.06
C VAL A 95 -20.80 -16.69 -4.26
N VAL A 96 -21.64 -15.68 -4.18
CA VAL A 96 -22.91 -15.70 -3.43
C VAL A 96 -24.06 -15.36 -4.38
N PRO A 97 -24.66 -16.34 -5.06
CA PRO A 97 -25.87 -16.13 -5.86
C PRO A 97 -27.10 -15.97 -4.97
N SER A 98 -28.00 -15.08 -5.35
CA SER A 98 -29.35 -15.01 -4.78
C SER A 98 -30.29 -16.04 -5.42
N GLY A 99 -31.51 -16.19 -4.88
CA GLY A 99 -32.49 -17.13 -5.36
C GLY A 99 -32.89 -16.88 -6.82
N GLY A 100 -32.45 -17.75 -7.73
CA GLY A 100 -32.78 -17.68 -9.16
C GLY A 100 -31.57 -17.59 -10.09
N VAL A 101 -30.38 -17.29 -9.55
CA VAL A 101 -29.14 -17.26 -10.34
C VAL A 101 -28.52 -18.65 -10.41
N THR A 102 -28.25 -19.12 -11.63
CA THR A 102 -27.59 -20.40 -11.87
C THR A 102 -26.08 -20.21 -11.87
N VAL A 103 -25.32 -21.02 -11.14
CA VAL A 103 -23.85 -21.00 -11.18
C VAL A 103 -23.36 -22.16 -12.03
N GLU A 104 -22.83 -21.85 -13.21
CA GLU A 104 -22.24 -22.79 -14.17
C GLU A 104 -20.70 -22.78 -14.12
N TYR A 105 -20.12 -22.09 -13.13
CA TYR A 105 -18.70 -21.98 -12.91
C TYR A 105 -18.26 -22.78 -11.68
N GLY A 106 -17.21 -23.60 -11.84
CA GLY A 106 -16.63 -24.38 -10.75
C GLY A 106 -15.13 -24.55 -10.93
N ALA A 107 -14.35 -23.63 -10.37
CA ALA A 107 -12.89 -23.76 -10.27
C ALA A 107 -12.48 -24.23 -8.87
N GLU A 108 -11.30 -24.86 -8.77
CA GLU A 108 -10.77 -25.37 -7.50
C GLU A 108 -10.56 -24.28 -6.44
N ASN A 109 -10.31 -23.03 -6.89
CA ASN A 109 -10.10 -21.88 -6.02
C ASN A 109 -11.38 -21.08 -5.74
N THR A 110 -12.56 -21.63 -6.05
CA THR A 110 -13.84 -20.95 -5.92
C THR A 110 -14.73 -21.64 -4.90
N THR A 111 -15.34 -20.84 -4.03
CA THR A 111 -16.31 -21.29 -3.04
C THR A 111 -17.66 -20.63 -3.33
N VAL A 112 -18.66 -21.44 -3.65
CA VAL A 112 -20.03 -20.97 -3.84
C VAL A 112 -20.79 -21.13 -2.52
N LEU A 113 -21.39 -20.07 -2.02
CA LEU A 113 -22.15 -20.04 -0.76
C LEU A 113 -23.57 -19.56 -1.02
N THR A 114 -24.52 -20.07 -0.25
CA THR A 114 -25.85 -19.46 -0.19
C THR A 114 -25.81 -18.13 0.60
N PRO A 115 -26.77 -17.21 0.40
CA PRO A 115 -26.85 -15.98 1.20
C PRO A 115 -26.91 -16.24 2.72
N ALA A 116 -27.53 -17.34 3.14
CA ALA A 116 -27.60 -17.74 4.55
C ALA A 116 -26.23 -18.19 5.10
N GLU A 117 -25.40 -18.83 4.28
CA GLU A 117 -24.06 -19.30 4.68
C GLU A 117 -23.01 -18.18 4.62
N SER A 118 -23.18 -17.20 3.73
CA SER A 118 -22.29 -16.05 3.65
C SER A 118 -22.52 -15.06 4.79
N GLY A 119 -23.73 -15.04 5.38
CA GLY A 119 -24.12 -14.02 6.35
C GLY A 119 -24.16 -12.62 5.72
N LEU A 120 -24.35 -12.55 4.40
CA LEU A 120 -24.45 -11.31 3.65
C LEU A 120 -25.92 -10.88 3.63
N GLU A 121 -26.20 -9.70 4.17
CA GLU A 121 -27.50 -9.03 4.02
C GLU A 121 -27.41 -8.09 2.81
N SER A 122 -27.69 -8.62 1.62
CA SER A 122 -27.69 -7.85 0.38
C SER A 122 -28.91 -8.16 -0.47
N ASP A 123 -29.43 -7.13 -1.13
CA ASP A 123 -30.49 -7.24 -2.14
C ASP A 123 -29.94 -7.57 -3.54
N ALA A 124 -28.61 -7.69 -3.68
CA ALA A 124 -27.97 -8.03 -4.95
C ALA A 124 -28.38 -9.41 -5.45
N ALA A 125 -28.58 -9.53 -6.76
CA ALA A 125 -28.83 -10.80 -7.41
C ALA A 125 -27.63 -11.76 -7.29
N LEU A 126 -26.41 -11.20 -7.26
CA LEU A 126 -25.17 -11.94 -7.15
C LEU A 126 -24.10 -11.05 -6.52
N ALA A 127 -23.33 -11.61 -5.59
CA ALA A 127 -22.11 -10.99 -5.10
C ALA A 127 -20.91 -11.93 -5.33
N ILE A 128 -19.78 -11.39 -5.76
CA ILE A 128 -18.52 -12.12 -5.90
C ILE A 128 -17.44 -11.32 -5.18
N ALA A 129 -16.60 -11.99 -4.38
CA ALA A 129 -15.37 -11.42 -3.86
C ALA A 129 -14.17 -12.26 -4.27
N VAL A 130 -13.17 -11.59 -4.80
CA VAL A 130 -11.94 -12.19 -5.32
C VAL A 130 -10.79 -11.74 -4.44
N SER A 131 -10.06 -12.69 -3.87
CA SER A 131 -8.88 -12.42 -3.05
C SER A 131 -7.61 -12.48 -3.90
N SER A 132 -6.85 -11.39 -3.93
CA SER A 132 -5.47 -11.36 -4.43
C SER A 132 -4.57 -10.82 -3.30
N VAL A 133 -4.28 -11.71 -2.37
CA VAL A 133 -3.54 -11.42 -1.14
C VAL A 133 -2.33 -12.34 -1.05
N TYR A 134 -1.19 -11.76 -0.72
CA TYR A 134 0.08 -12.47 -0.56
C TYR A 134 0.58 -12.25 0.87
N GLY A 135 0.85 -13.35 1.57
CA GLY A 135 1.44 -13.31 2.91
C GLY A 135 2.95 -13.53 2.85
N ASP A 136 3.69 -12.68 3.58
CA ASP A 136 5.12 -12.88 3.81
C ASP A 136 5.49 -12.73 5.30
N ALA A 137 6.78 -12.58 5.61
CA ALA A 137 7.26 -12.45 6.98
C ALA A 137 6.84 -11.12 7.66
N GLU A 138 6.47 -10.10 6.88
CA GLU A 138 6.03 -8.78 7.35
C GLU A 138 4.50 -8.68 7.49
N GLY A 139 3.76 -9.67 6.96
CA GLY A 139 2.31 -9.79 7.05
C GLY A 139 1.65 -9.94 5.69
N ASP A 140 0.31 -9.91 5.68
CA ASP A 140 -0.46 -10.01 4.45
C ASP A 140 -0.52 -8.68 3.71
N THR A 141 -0.34 -8.71 2.39
CA THR A 141 -0.51 -7.53 1.53
C THR A 141 -1.24 -7.89 0.26
N GLY A 142 -2.14 -7.01 -0.20
CA GLY A 142 -2.88 -7.22 -1.43
C GLY A 142 -4.24 -6.56 -1.39
N VAL A 143 -5.18 -7.09 -2.19
CA VAL A 143 -6.55 -6.58 -2.25
C VAL A 143 -7.59 -7.67 -2.32
N ILE A 144 -8.82 -7.27 -2.01
CA ILE A 144 -10.03 -8.02 -2.28
C ILE A 144 -10.89 -7.17 -3.19
N LEU A 145 -11.22 -7.70 -4.36
CA LEU A 145 -12.16 -7.08 -5.30
C LEU A 145 -13.52 -7.73 -5.12
N SER A 146 -14.48 -6.98 -4.60
CA SER A 146 -15.87 -7.40 -4.50
C SER A 146 -16.70 -6.73 -5.58
N VAL A 147 -17.69 -7.44 -6.10
CA VAL A 147 -18.62 -6.95 -7.12
C VAL A 147 -20.02 -7.46 -6.85
N GLN A 148 -21.00 -6.60 -7.10
CA GLN A 148 -22.41 -6.90 -6.90
C GLN A 148 -23.22 -6.62 -8.17
N TRP A 149 -23.98 -7.61 -8.62
CA TRP A 149 -24.94 -7.47 -9.71
C TRP A 149 -26.35 -7.29 -9.14
N GLN A 150 -27.08 -6.32 -9.69
CA GLN A 150 -28.51 -6.14 -9.39
C GLN A 150 -29.39 -7.16 -10.14
N SER A 151 -28.90 -7.67 -11.28
CA SER A 151 -29.57 -8.71 -12.05
C SER A 151 -28.54 -9.50 -12.86
N LEU A 152 -28.56 -10.82 -12.72
CA LEU A 152 -27.84 -11.74 -13.59
C LEU A 152 -28.55 -13.10 -13.53
N GLU A 153 -28.73 -13.77 -14.67
CA GLU A 153 -29.42 -15.07 -14.71
C GLU A 153 -28.46 -16.24 -14.45
N THR A 154 -27.25 -16.13 -14.98
CA THR A 154 -26.24 -17.20 -14.93
C THR A 154 -24.85 -16.63 -14.66
N VAL A 155 -24.12 -17.27 -13.74
CA VAL A 155 -22.70 -17.05 -13.50
C VAL A 155 -21.90 -18.10 -14.24
N ALA A 156 -20.96 -17.64 -15.04
CA ALA A 156 -20.10 -18.46 -15.87
C ALA A 156 -18.65 -17.97 -15.77
N GLU A 157 -17.70 -18.71 -16.36
CA GLU A 157 -16.27 -18.43 -16.24
C GLU A 157 -15.88 -17.00 -16.65
N HIS A 158 -16.51 -16.48 -17.70
CA HIS A 158 -16.30 -15.12 -18.21
C HIS A 158 -16.74 -14.01 -17.24
N HIS A 159 -17.47 -14.33 -16.18
CA HIS A 159 -17.81 -13.37 -15.12
C HIS A 159 -16.79 -13.36 -13.99
N VAL A 160 -16.06 -14.46 -13.79
CA VAL A 160 -15.17 -14.63 -12.63
C VAL A 160 -13.72 -14.42 -13.00
N ARG A 161 -13.24 -15.09 -14.05
CA ARG A 161 -11.82 -15.04 -14.48
C ARG A 161 -11.32 -13.62 -14.78
N PRO A 162 -12.11 -12.74 -15.41
CA PRO A 162 -11.69 -11.36 -15.61
C PRO A 162 -11.50 -10.58 -14.29
N LEU A 163 -12.31 -10.86 -13.26
CA LEU A 163 -12.16 -10.24 -11.94
C LEU A 163 -10.90 -10.73 -11.22
N GLU A 164 -10.60 -12.02 -11.30
CA GLU A 164 -9.34 -12.61 -10.80
C GLU A 164 -8.13 -11.91 -11.42
N TYR A 165 -8.14 -11.79 -12.75
CA TYR A 165 -7.10 -11.08 -13.47
C TYR A 165 -6.96 -9.61 -13.05
N LEU A 166 -8.08 -8.90 -12.90
CA LEU A 166 -8.07 -7.50 -12.48
C LEU A 166 -7.57 -7.35 -11.04
N ALA A 167 -8.03 -8.19 -10.11
CA ALA A 167 -7.62 -8.18 -8.71
C ALA A 167 -6.10 -8.36 -8.56
N ASP A 168 -5.50 -9.29 -9.32
CA ASP A 168 -4.05 -9.49 -9.33
C ASP A 168 -3.27 -8.25 -9.80
N HIS A 169 -3.79 -7.56 -10.83
CA HIS A 169 -3.17 -6.33 -11.32
C HIS A 169 -3.30 -5.16 -10.34
N VAL A 170 -4.46 -5.04 -9.69
CA VAL A 170 -4.70 -4.03 -8.65
C VAL A 170 -3.80 -4.29 -7.44
N ALA A 171 -3.72 -5.53 -6.95
CA ALA A 171 -2.82 -5.93 -5.87
C ALA A 171 -1.37 -5.57 -6.18
N THR A 172 -0.91 -5.93 -7.38
CA THR A 172 0.46 -5.65 -7.84
C THR A 172 0.75 -4.15 -7.90
N ALA A 173 -0.15 -3.35 -8.48
CA ALA A 173 0.02 -1.92 -8.61
C ALA A 173 0.08 -1.22 -7.23
N ILE A 174 -0.84 -1.54 -6.33
CA ILE A 174 -0.86 -0.99 -4.97
C ILE A 174 0.42 -1.36 -4.21
N ASN A 175 0.85 -2.63 -4.28
CA ASN A 175 2.09 -3.07 -3.64
C ASN A 175 3.32 -2.33 -4.16
N ASN A 176 3.40 -2.07 -5.48
CA ASN A 176 4.48 -1.29 -6.07
C ASN A 176 4.49 0.16 -5.57
N ILE A 177 3.33 0.81 -5.54
CA ILE A 177 3.18 2.18 -5.04
C ILE A 177 3.61 2.26 -3.57
N ARG A 178 3.09 1.37 -2.72
CA ARG A 178 3.43 1.32 -1.29
C ARG A 178 4.93 1.06 -1.06
N SER A 179 5.53 0.17 -1.85
CA SER A 179 6.96 -0.11 -1.78
C SER A 179 7.81 1.11 -2.16
N ARG A 180 7.42 1.82 -3.21
CA ARG A 180 8.06 3.07 -3.64
C ARG A 180 7.95 4.15 -2.56
N GLU A 181 6.76 4.36 -2.01
CA GLU A 181 6.55 5.34 -0.93
C GLU A 181 7.39 5.03 0.31
N ARG A 182 7.48 3.75 0.71
CA ARG A 182 8.33 3.33 1.85
C ARG A 182 9.80 3.65 1.59
N LEU A 183 10.27 3.38 0.38
CA LEU A 183 11.66 3.66 -0.01
C LEU A 183 11.95 5.17 -0.03
N GLU A 184 11.03 5.98 -0.53
CA GLU A 184 11.17 7.44 -0.55
C GLU A 184 11.20 8.04 0.87
N ARG A 185 10.30 7.58 1.76
CA ARG A 185 10.34 7.98 3.17
C ARG A 185 11.68 7.62 3.81
N ALA A 186 12.15 6.38 3.64
CA ALA A 186 13.43 5.94 4.20
C ALA A 186 14.63 6.76 3.66
N ARG A 187 14.62 7.12 2.38
CA ARG A 187 15.65 7.99 1.78
C ARG A 187 15.62 9.40 2.35
N ASN A 188 14.44 9.99 2.49
CA ASN A 188 14.30 11.32 3.07
C ASN A 188 14.76 11.34 4.52
N ASP A 189 14.41 10.33 5.32
CA ASP A 189 14.88 10.20 6.70
C ASP A 189 16.41 10.09 6.78
N LEU A 190 17.03 9.34 5.86
CA LEU A 190 18.49 9.24 5.78
C LEU A 190 19.14 10.56 5.36
N ALA A 191 18.55 11.28 4.40
CA ALA A 191 19.04 12.58 3.97
C ALA A 191 19.00 13.59 5.13
N THR A 192 17.88 13.67 5.84
CA THR A 192 17.75 14.54 7.02
C THR A 192 18.76 14.18 8.11
N ARG A 193 18.99 12.90 8.40
CA ARG A 193 20.03 12.47 9.36
C ARG A 193 21.43 12.86 8.92
N THR A 194 21.72 12.78 7.62
CA THR A 194 23.03 13.15 7.06
C THR A 194 23.28 14.64 7.21
N GLU A 195 22.30 15.47 6.84
CA GLU A 195 22.37 16.94 7.01
C GLU A 195 22.58 17.34 8.48
N LEU A 196 21.89 16.67 9.42
CA LEU A 196 22.10 16.91 10.85
C LEU A 196 23.52 16.56 11.31
N LEU A 197 24.09 15.46 10.83
CA LEU A 197 25.47 15.09 11.17
C LEU A 197 26.49 16.10 10.61
N GLU A 198 26.28 16.59 9.39
CA GLU A 198 27.12 17.63 8.78
C GLU A 198 27.03 18.95 9.56
N MET A 199 25.83 19.34 10.01
CA MET A 199 25.64 20.49 10.89
C MET A 199 26.38 20.31 12.22
N TYR A 200 26.28 19.13 12.85
CA TYR A 200 27.01 18.85 14.09
C TYR A 200 28.52 18.89 13.89
N ASP A 201 29.04 18.31 12.81
CA ASP A 201 30.47 18.37 12.48
C ASP A 201 30.93 19.83 12.29
N SER A 202 30.17 20.64 11.55
CA SER A 202 30.49 22.05 11.36
C SER A 202 30.49 22.83 12.69
N LEU A 203 29.47 22.66 13.54
CA LEU A 203 29.39 23.34 14.83
C LEU A 203 30.57 22.97 15.74
N LEU A 204 30.88 21.68 15.82
CA LEU A 204 31.97 21.19 16.67
C LEU A 204 33.34 21.64 16.15
N ARG A 205 33.57 21.54 14.84
CA ARG A 205 34.90 21.70 14.28
C ARG A 205 35.24 23.15 13.95
N HIS A 206 34.27 23.88 13.43
CA HIS A 206 34.48 25.27 13.06
C HIS A 206 34.15 26.19 14.24
N ASP A 207 32.93 26.14 14.77
CA ASP A 207 32.49 27.18 15.70
C ASP A 207 33.10 26.99 17.09
N LEU A 208 33.02 25.77 17.65
CA LEU A 208 33.65 25.47 18.94
C LEU A 208 35.18 25.50 18.84
N GLY A 209 35.75 24.98 17.74
CA GLY A 209 37.18 25.06 17.48
C GLY A 209 37.68 26.51 17.46
N ASN A 210 36.98 27.41 16.77
CA ASN A 210 37.29 28.83 16.74
C ASN A 210 37.18 29.49 18.12
N ASP A 211 36.10 29.22 18.85
CA ASP A 211 35.88 29.78 20.19
C ASP A 211 36.99 29.33 21.17
N LEU A 212 37.38 28.05 21.12
CA LEU A 212 38.47 27.52 21.93
C LEU A 212 39.84 28.11 21.55
N GLN A 213 40.10 28.37 20.27
CA GLN A 213 41.30 29.09 19.84
C GLN A 213 41.32 30.54 20.37
N ILE A 214 40.18 31.23 20.36
CA ILE A 214 40.06 32.58 20.92
C ILE A 214 40.31 32.56 22.43
N ILE A 215 39.70 31.62 23.17
CA ILE A 215 39.89 31.45 24.61
C ILE A 215 41.36 31.17 24.93
N SER A 216 42.02 30.28 24.18
CA SER A 216 43.46 30.03 24.31
C SER A 216 44.28 31.30 24.09
N GLY A 217 43.99 32.06 23.03
CA GLY A 217 44.69 33.32 22.75
C GLY A 217 44.62 34.31 23.91
N TYR A 218 43.43 34.52 24.48
CA TYR A 218 43.25 35.41 25.63
C TYR A 218 43.90 34.86 26.91
N ALA A 219 43.77 33.56 27.18
CA ALA A 219 44.36 32.93 28.34
C ALA A 219 45.90 32.99 28.31
N SER A 220 46.50 32.79 27.13
CA SER A 220 47.94 32.93 26.91
C SER A 220 48.43 34.38 27.10
N ALA A 221 47.65 35.37 26.64
CA ALA A 221 47.98 36.79 26.85
C ALA A 221 47.88 37.17 28.34
N LEU A 222 46.84 36.70 29.02
CA LEU A 222 46.61 36.95 30.44
C LEU A 222 47.70 36.31 31.31
N ALA A 223 48.14 35.09 31.00
CA ALA A 223 49.24 34.42 31.69
C ALA A 223 50.56 35.21 31.57
N ALA A 224 50.78 35.90 30.44
CA ALA A 224 51.99 36.69 30.20
C ALA A 224 52.00 38.05 30.94
N GLU A 225 50.82 38.58 31.32
CA GLU A 225 50.68 39.85 32.04
C GLU A 225 50.60 39.68 33.57
N LEU A 226 50.21 38.50 34.05
CA LEU A 226 50.08 38.22 35.49
C LEU A 226 51.43 37.87 36.12
N ASP A 227 51.67 38.38 37.33
CA ASP A 227 52.82 37.97 38.15
C ASP A 227 52.69 36.51 38.61
N ASP A 228 53.83 35.86 38.85
CA ASP A 228 53.91 34.47 39.32
C ASP A 228 53.01 34.24 40.54
N GLY A 229 51.96 33.43 40.35
CA GLY A 229 50.95 33.18 41.34
C GLY A 229 49.78 32.34 40.82
N GLN A 230 48.81 32.09 41.70
CA GLN A 230 47.68 31.19 41.46
C GLN A 230 46.82 31.61 40.25
N SER A 231 46.71 32.92 39.98
CA SER A 231 45.98 33.44 38.82
C SER A 231 46.70 33.18 37.49
N ALA A 232 48.04 33.22 37.46
CA ALA A 232 48.83 32.88 36.28
C ALA A 232 48.71 31.37 35.97
N GLU A 233 48.77 30.51 36.99
CA GLU A 233 48.57 29.06 36.85
C GLU A 233 47.18 28.69 36.30
N TYR A 234 46.14 29.43 36.71
CA TYR A 234 44.80 29.28 36.14
C TYR A 234 44.74 29.69 34.67
N ALA A 235 45.36 30.80 34.29
CA ALA A 235 45.40 31.24 32.90
C ALA A 235 46.15 30.23 32.00
N GLU A 236 47.29 29.70 32.45
CA GLU A 236 48.02 28.64 31.72
C GLU A 236 47.23 27.34 31.60
N THR A 237 46.47 26.98 32.64
CA THR A 237 45.62 25.79 32.61
C THR A 237 44.49 25.94 31.58
N ILE A 238 43.83 27.10 31.57
CA ILE A 238 42.78 27.41 30.60
C ILE A 238 43.34 27.39 29.17
N ASP A 239 44.51 28.01 28.94
CA ASP A 239 45.18 28.00 27.63
C ASP A 239 45.45 26.56 27.14
N ARG A 240 46.06 25.74 28.00
CA ARG A 240 46.42 24.36 27.67
C ARG A 240 45.20 23.49 27.38
N THR A 241 44.16 23.60 28.20
CA THR A 241 42.91 22.84 28.01
C THR A 241 42.17 23.29 26.75
N ALA A 242 42.11 24.60 26.49
CA ALA A 242 41.45 25.13 25.29
C ALA A 242 42.19 24.74 24.00
N ARG A 243 43.53 24.81 23.97
CA ARG A 243 44.32 24.30 22.82
C ARG A 243 44.12 22.82 22.58
N GLY A 244 44.22 22.01 23.64
CA GLY A 244 44.05 20.56 23.53
C GLY A 244 42.65 20.16 23.05
N ALA A 245 41.62 20.95 23.36
CA ALA A 245 40.26 20.72 22.89
C ALA A 245 39.99 21.24 21.47
N ALA A 246 40.69 22.30 21.03
CA ALA A 246 40.54 22.87 19.68
C ALA A 246 41.24 22.05 18.58
N GLU A 247 42.16 21.16 18.95
CA GLU A 247 42.94 20.31 18.03
C GLU A 247 42.29 18.93 17.75
N LEU A 248 41.14 18.64 18.38
CA LEU A 248 40.34 17.41 18.18
C LEU A 248 39.46 17.50 16.93
#